data_AF-A0A0S8IWT2-F1
#
_entry.id   AF-A0A0S8IWT2-F1
#
_cell.length_a   1.000
_cell.length_b   1.000
_cell.length_c   1.000
_cell.angle_alpha   90.00
_cell.angle_beta   90.00
_cell.angle_gamma   90.00
#
_symmetry.space_group_name_H-M   'P 1'
#
loop_
_entity.id
_entity.type
_entity.pdbx_description
1 polymer ?
#
loop_
_entity_poly.entity_id
_entity_poly.type
_entity_poly.pdbx_seq_one_letter_code
_entity_poly.pdbx_strand_id
1 'polypeptide(L)'
;MVTALCRTGRTAPETDDKRVDRATDKGLEYLARMQNPDGSWDGASRGKNGGIASMAVLAFMSKGHTPGEGRYGDIINKGIDYVLSTYDRKTGFIGAARMYSHGASTLMLAQAVGMTSGEREQKIRVALEGAVKLILKAQKIRRRSPAQQGGWRYQPTSTDSDMSVTGWQLLALRAAKNAGGDVPIAAIDD
;
A
#
# COMPACT_ATOMS: atom_id res chain seq x y z
N MET A 1 -26.12 -31.49 54.69
CA MET A 1 -26.79 -30.88 53.51
C MET A 1 -25.83 -29.85 52.93
N VAL A 2 -24.96 -30.27 51.99
CA VAL A 2 -23.94 -29.41 51.36
C VAL A 2 -24.44 -29.07 49.97
N THR A 3 -24.89 -27.83 49.78
CA THR A 3 -25.30 -27.35 48.46
C THR A 3 -24.10 -26.67 47.81
N ALA A 4 -23.51 -27.36 46.84
CA ALA A 4 -22.46 -26.84 45.98
C ALA A 4 -23.02 -25.75 45.05
N LEU A 5 -22.59 -24.50 45.25
CA LEU A 5 -22.79 -23.43 44.26
C LEU A 5 -21.71 -23.57 43.19
N CYS A 6 -22.09 -24.19 42.09
CA CYS A 6 -21.31 -24.24 40.86
C CYS A 6 -21.13 -22.80 40.34
N ARG A 7 -19.96 -22.20 40.58
CA ARG A 7 -19.54 -20.97 39.91
C ARG A 7 -19.25 -21.32 38.45
N THR A 8 -20.25 -21.16 37.60
CA THR A 8 -20.02 -21.09 36.16
C THR A 8 -19.09 -19.91 35.90
N GLY A 9 -17.86 -20.21 35.47
CA GLY A 9 -16.86 -19.21 35.10
C GLY A 9 -17.34 -18.40 33.91
N ARG A 10 -18.03 -17.29 34.19
CA ARG A 10 -18.27 -16.24 33.19
C ARG A 10 -16.95 -15.50 33.02
N THR A 11 -16.23 -15.80 31.95
CA THR A 11 -15.10 -14.99 31.51
C THR A 11 -15.56 -13.54 31.40
N ALA A 12 -14.80 -12.61 31.99
CA ALA A 12 -15.11 -11.19 31.92
C ALA A 12 -15.28 -10.77 30.45
N PRO A 13 -16.20 -9.83 30.14
CA PRO A 13 -16.39 -9.35 28.79
C PRO A 13 -15.07 -8.80 28.29
N GLU A 14 -14.72 -9.22 27.09
CA GLU A 14 -13.45 -8.90 26.51
C GLU A 14 -13.40 -7.42 26.12
N THR A 15 -12.29 -6.74 26.41
CA THR A 15 -12.14 -5.32 26.06
C THR A 15 -12.21 -5.15 24.54
N ASP A 16 -12.79 -4.04 24.08
CA ASP A 16 -12.98 -3.80 22.64
C ASP A 16 -11.65 -3.84 21.87
N ASP A 17 -10.53 -3.42 22.48
CA ASP A 17 -9.19 -3.51 21.90
C ASP A 17 -8.79 -4.95 21.55
N LYS A 18 -9.05 -5.91 22.44
CA LYS A 18 -8.73 -7.33 22.21
C LYS A 18 -9.62 -7.95 21.13
N ARG A 19 -10.85 -7.45 20.99
CA ARG A 19 -11.78 -7.87 19.93
C ARG A 19 -11.32 -7.37 18.57
N VAL A 20 -10.88 -6.11 18.50
CA VAL A 20 -10.33 -5.51 17.28
C VAL A 20 -9.03 -6.22 16.88
N ASP A 21 -8.12 -6.44 17.82
CA ASP A 21 -6.86 -7.14 17.52
C ASP A 21 -7.08 -8.53 16.93
N ARG A 22 -7.97 -9.34 17.53
CA ARG A 22 -8.29 -10.66 16.96
C ARG A 22 -8.97 -10.58 15.60
N ALA A 23 -9.79 -9.56 15.36
CA ALA A 23 -10.40 -9.36 14.06
C ALA A 23 -9.33 -9.02 13.00
N THR A 24 -8.38 -8.16 13.34
CA THR A 24 -7.23 -7.83 12.49
C THR A 24 -6.38 -9.07 12.20
N ASP A 25 -6.05 -9.87 13.22
CA ASP A 25 -5.26 -11.09 13.05
C ASP A 25 -5.96 -12.08 12.10
N LYS A 26 -7.27 -12.30 12.27
CA LYS A 26 -8.06 -13.12 11.35
C LYS A 26 -8.08 -12.57 9.92
N GLY A 27 -8.11 -11.25 9.77
CA GLY A 27 -8.01 -10.57 8.47
C GLY A 27 -6.67 -10.84 7.80
N LEU A 28 -5.55 -10.72 8.53
CA LEU A 28 -4.22 -11.02 8.02
C LEU A 28 -4.04 -12.49 7.66
N GLU A 29 -4.59 -13.41 8.48
CA GLU A 29 -4.62 -14.84 8.16
C GLU A 29 -5.44 -15.16 6.91
N TYR A 30 -6.54 -14.44 6.69
CA TYR A 30 -7.28 -14.54 5.44
C TYR A 30 -6.44 -14.04 4.27
N LEU A 31 -5.85 -12.85 4.35
CA LEU A 31 -5.00 -12.31 3.28
C LEU A 31 -3.83 -13.24 2.94
N ALA A 32 -3.17 -13.82 3.94
CA ALA A 32 -2.06 -14.75 3.72
C ALA A 32 -2.49 -16.01 2.95
N ARG A 33 -3.68 -16.54 3.25
CA ARG A 33 -4.25 -17.71 2.53
C ARG A 33 -4.70 -17.39 1.11
N MET A 34 -5.08 -16.14 0.85
CA MET A 34 -5.54 -15.69 -0.46
C MET A 34 -4.41 -15.25 -1.40
N GLN A 35 -3.15 -15.20 -0.94
CA GLN A 35 -2.04 -14.84 -1.80
C GLN A 35 -1.78 -15.93 -2.83
N ASN A 36 -1.69 -15.54 -4.10
CA ASN A 36 -1.31 -16.43 -5.19
C ASN A 36 0.18 -16.81 -5.12
N PRO A 37 0.60 -17.92 -5.76
CA PRO A 37 2.02 -18.33 -5.75
C PRO A 37 3.00 -17.28 -6.27
N ASP A 38 2.56 -16.40 -7.18
CA ASP A 38 3.36 -15.31 -7.75
C ASP A 38 3.39 -14.04 -6.88
N GLY A 39 2.79 -14.07 -5.69
CA GLY A 39 2.72 -12.94 -4.76
C GLY A 39 1.57 -11.97 -4.99
N SER A 40 0.75 -12.20 -6.01
CA SER A 40 -0.44 -11.38 -6.29
C SER A 40 -1.63 -11.73 -5.40
N TRP A 41 -2.65 -10.86 -5.43
CA TRP A 41 -3.97 -11.14 -4.90
C TRP A 41 -5.01 -10.85 -5.98
N ASP A 42 -6.04 -11.69 -6.06
CA ASP A 42 -7.08 -11.54 -7.06
C ASP A 42 -8.08 -10.45 -6.67
N GLY A 43 -8.39 -9.57 -7.62
CA GLY A 43 -9.48 -8.61 -7.49
C GLY A 43 -10.78 -9.18 -8.01
N ALA A 44 -11.87 -8.99 -7.26
CA ALA A 44 -13.21 -9.50 -7.56
C ALA A 44 -13.74 -9.17 -8.98
N SER A 45 -13.22 -8.13 -9.64
CA SER A 45 -13.70 -7.69 -10.97
C SER A 45 -12.62 -7.23 -11.95
N ARG A 46 -11.34 -7.19 -11.56
CA ARG A 46 -10.27 -6.59 -12.38
C ARG A 46 -9.00 -7.45 -12.50
N GLY A 47 -9.08 -8.72 -12.10
CA GLY A 47 -7.94 -9.63 -12.11
C GLY A 47 -6.80 -9.16 -11.20
N LYS A 48 -5.59 -9.65 -11.48
CA LYS A 48 -4.38 -9.29 -10.71
C LYS A 48 -4.00 -7.83 -10.95
N ASN A 49 -3.86 -7.06 -9.87
CA ASN A 49 -3.55 -5.63 -9.91
C ASN A 49 -2.58 -5.28 -8.78
N GLY A 50 -1.47 -4.61 -9.10
CA GLY A 50 -0.46 -4.24 -8.11
C GLY A 50 -0.99 -3.35 -6.99
N GLY A 51 -2.05 -2.57 -7.22
CA GLY A 51 -2.75 -1.83 -6.17
C GLY A 51 -3.38 -2.73 -5.10
N ILE A 52 -3.96 -3.87 -5.47
CA ILE A 52 -4.55 -4.82 -4.51
C ILE A 52 -3.45 -5.47 -3.67
N ALA A 53 -2.40 -5.95 -4.32
CA ALA A 53 -1.23 -6.50 -3.64
C ALA A 53 -0.58 -5.48 -2.69
N SER A 54 -0.48 -4.22 -3.12
CA SER A 54 0.05 -3.13 -2.30
C SER A 54 -0.79 -2.90 -1.04
N MET A 55 -2.12 -2.93 -1.16
CA MET A 55 -3.01 -2.81 0.01
C MET A 55 -2.85 -4.00 0.97
N ALA A 56 -2.72 -5.22 0.46
CA ALA A 56 -2.51 -6.40 1.30
C ALA A 56 -1.17 -6.31 2.05
N VAL A 57 -0.09 -5.94 1.36
CA VAL A 57 1.25 -5.75 1.95
C VAL A 57 1.23 -4.65 3.02
N LEU A 58 0.60 -3.50 2.71
CA LEU A 58 0.43 -2.40 3.68
C LEU A 58 -0.30 -2.86 4.94
N ALA A 59 -1.32 -3.73 4.84
CA ALA A 59 -2.03 -4.24 6.01
C ALA A 59 -1.11 -5.03 6.96
N PHE A 60 -0.25 -5.90 6.42
CA PHE A 60 0.74 -6.63 7.22
C PHE A 60 1.75 -5.69 7.88
N MET A 61 2.34 -4.77 7.10
CA MET A 61 3.32 -3.82 7.62
C MET A 61 2.72 -2.87 8.68
N SER A 62 1.46 -2.47 8.49
CA SER A 62 0.75 -1.62 9.46
C SER A 62 0.46 -2.32 10.80
N LYS A 63 0.40 -3.65 10.82
CA LYS A 63 0.32 -4.45 12.07
C LYS A 63 1.69 -4.74 12.68
N GLY A 64 2.76 -4.24 12.07
CA GLY A 64 4.13 -4.39 12.55
C GLY A 64 4.86 -5.63 12.03
N HIS A 65 4.35 -6.29 10.99
CA HIS A 65 5.07 -7.39 10.35
C HIS A 65 6.11 -6.87 9.35
N THR A 66 7.30 -7.47 9.36
CA THR A 66 8.45 -7.01 8.57
C THR A 66 8.69 -7.93 7.36
N PRO A 67 9.02 -7.39 6.17
CA PRO A 67 9.45 -8.20 5.03
C PRO A 67 10.62 -9.14 5.41
N GLY A 68 10.50 -10.44 5.08
CA GLY A 68 11.54 -11.43 5.35
C GLY A 68 11.66 -11.92 6.80
N GLU A 69 10.83 -11.44 7.72
CA GLU A 69 10.89 -11.84 9.14
C GLU A 69 9.55 -12.40 9.64
N GLY A 70 9.64 -13.37 10.55
CA GLY A 70 8.49 -13.93 11.25
C GLY A 70 7.45 -14.60 10.35
N ARG A 71 6.23 -14.75 10.88
CA ARG A 71 5.16 -15.56 10.27
C ARG A 71 4.76 -15.12 8.86
N TYR A 72 4.81 -13.83 8.56
CA TYR A 72 4.35 -13.27 7.29
C TYR A 72 5.49 -12.71 6.43
N GLY A 73 6.75 -12.87 6.83
CA GLY A 73 7.90 -12.30 6.13
C GLY A 73 7.97 -12.67 4.65
N ASP A 74 7.78 -13.95 4.32
CA ASP A 74 7.79 -14.44 2.94
C ASP A 74 6.55 -13.99 2.15
N ILE A 75 5.39 -13.91 2.80
CA ILE A 75 4.15 -13.39 2.19
C ILE A 75 4.36 -11.92 1.77
N ILE A 76 4.96 -11.12 2.65
CA ILE A 76 5.27 -9.72 2.38
C ILE A 76 6.29 -9.60 1.25
N ASN A 77 7.40 -10.36 1.29
CA ASN A 77 8.42 -10.35 0.24
C ASN A 77 7.83 -10.67 -1.13
N LYS A 78 7.02 -11.73 -1.24
CA LYS A 78 6.35 -12.09 -2.49
C LYS A 78 5.42 -10.99 -2.98
N GLY A 79 4.69 -10.34 -2.09
CA GLY A 79 3.83 -9.21 -2.44
C GLY A 79 4.62 -8.01 -2.98
N ILE A 80 5.74 -7.66 -2.34
CA ILE A 80 6.65 -6.61 -2.81
C ILE A 80 7.21 -6.98 -4.20
N ASP A 81 7.70 -8.21 -4.37
CA ASP A 81 8.29 -8.68 -5.62
C ASP A 81 7.26 -8.69 -6.76
N TYR A 82 6.01 -9.08 -6.48
CA TYR A 82 4.92 -8.98 -7.43
C TYR A 82 4.68 -7.53 -7.85
N VAL A 83 4.59 -6.59 -6.91
CA VAL A 83 4.36 -5.17 -7.24
C VAL A 83 5.52 -4.59 -8.05
N LEU A 84 6.76 -4.91 -7.70
CA LEU A 84 7.96 -4.56 -8.47
C LEU A 84 7.93 -5.13 -9.89
N SER A 85 7.39 -6.33 -10.09
CA SER A 85 7.23 -6.93 -11.42
C SER A 85 6.29 -6.13 -12.34
N THR A 86 5.43 -5.28 -11.77
CA THR A 86 4.52 -4.41 -12.53
C THR A 86 5.13 -3.06 -12.90
N TYR A 87 6.37 -2.79 -12.49
CA TYR A 87 7.06 -1.52 -12.77
C TYR A 87 7.54 -1.45 -14.23
N ASP A 88 7.08 -0.43 -14.95
CA ASP A 88 7.55 -0.09 -16.29
C ASP A 88 8.62 1.00 -16.22
N ARG A 89 9.86 0.60 -16.47
CA ARG A 89 11.04 1.50 -16.48
C ARG A 89 10.96 2.60 -17.54
N LYS A 90 10.20 2.42 -18.63
CA LYS A 90 10.10 3.42 -19.70
C LYS A 90 9.17 4.56 -19.31
N THR A 91 8.06 4.24 -18.65
CA THR A 91 7.01 5.21 -18.31
C THR A 91 7.07 5.69 -16.86
N GLY A 92 7.76 4.94 -15.98
CA GLY A 92 7.72 5.15 -14.54
C GLY A 92 6.46 4.59 -13.88
N PHE A 93 5.58 3.92 -14.64
CA PHE A 93 4.31 3.41 -14.13
C PHE A 93 4.52 2.17 -13.25
N ILE A 94 3.72 2.04 -12.19
CA ILE A 94 3.66 0.84 -11.35
C ILE A 94 2.21 0.53 -10.98
N GLY A 95 1.88 -0.73 -10.72
CA GLY A 95 0.55 -1.12 -10.27
C GLY A 95 -0.49 -1.35 -11.38
N ALA A 96 -0.06 -1.72 -12.59
CA ALA A 96 -0.94 -2.05 -13.73
C ALA A 96 -1.80 -0.87 -14.27
N ALA A 97 -1.12 0.21 -14.69
CA ALA A 97 -1.57 1.23 -15.65
C ALA A 97 -2.69 2.22 -15.25
N ARG A 98 -3.12 2.29 -13.97
CA ARG A 98 -3.96 3.41 -13.47
C ARG A 98 -3.34 4.12 -12.28
N MET A 99 -3.48 5.45 -12.24
CA MET A 99 -2.88 6.30 -11.21
C MET A 99 -3.33 5.93 -9.79
N TYR A 100 -4.54 5.40 -9.62
CA TYR A 100 -5.02 4.92 -8.32
C TYR A 100 -4.12 3.81 -7.77
N SER A 101 -3.92 2.75 -8.55
CA SER A 101 -3.02 1.65 -8.19
C SER A 101 -1.57 2.10 -8.13
N HIS A 102 -1.17 3.04 -8.99
CA HIS A 102 0.15 3.64 -8.99
C HIS A 102 0.47 4.30 -7.65
N GLY A 103 -0.37 5.22 -7.18
CA GLY A 103 -0.17 5.91 -5.90
C GLY A 103 -0.14 4.93 -4.73
N ALA A 104 -1.07 3.97 -4.68
CA ALA A 104 -1.07 2.93 -3.64
C ALA A 104 0.21 2.07 -3.66
N SER A 105 0.71 1.71 -4.85
CA SER A 105 1.94 0.93 -4.99
C SER A 105 3.18 1.74 -4.61
N THR A 106 3.25 3.00 -5.02
CA THR A 106 4.33 3.92 -4.66
C THR A 106 4.38 4.14 -3.15
N LEU A 107 3.23 4.35 -2.50
CA LEU A 107 3.15 4.45 -1.04
C LEU A 107 3.69 3.18 -0.36
N MET A 108 3.24 2.00 -0.80
CA MET A 108 3.68 0.73 -0.22
C MET A 108 5.19 0.55 -0.35
N LEU A 109 5.75 0.80 -1.55
CA LEU A 109 7.18 0.72 -1.78
C LEU A 109 7.97 1.73 -0.93
N ALA A 110 7.43 2.94 -0.74
CA ALA A 110 8.09 3.98 0.06
C ALA A 110 8.14 3.62 1.55
N GLN A 111 7.16 2.87 2.05
CA GLN A 111 7.20 2.33 3.41
C GLN A 111 8.12 1.12 3.51
N ALA A 112 8.13 0.24 2.50
CA ALA A 112 8.93 -0.97 2.49
C ALA A 112 10.44 -0.71 2.35
N VAL A 113 10.87 0.37 1.68
CA VAL A 113 12.28 0.59 1.35
C VAL A 113 13.21 0.59 2.58
N GLY A 114 12.74 1.12 3.72
CA GLY A 114 13.51 1.12 4.98
C GLY A 114 13.43 -0.19 5.78
N MET A 115 12.60 -1.13 5.35
CA MET A 115 12.38 -2.43 5.99
C MET A 115 13.03 -3.59 5.21
N THR A 116 13.60 -3.30 4.04
CA THR A 116 14.26 -4.30 3.16
C THR A 116 15.74 -4.00 3.02
N SER A 117 16.51 -4.96 2.53
CA SER A 117 17.95 -4.81 2.29
C SER A 117 18.38 -5.43 0.95
N GLY A 118 19.62 -5.16 0.55
CA GLY A 118 20.27 -5.79 -0.60
C GLY A 118 19.58 -5.50 -1.93
N GLU A 119 19.45 -6.53 -2.77
CA GLU A 119 18.90 -6.39 -4.13
C GLU A 119 17.45 -5.88 -4.14
N ARG A 120 16.64 -6.30 -3.16
CA ARG A 120 15.23 -5.87 -3.08
C ARG A 120 15.14 -4.38 -2.78
N GLU A 121 15.90 -3.90 -1.81
CA GLU A 121 15.97 -2.46 -1.49
C GLU A 121 16.39 -1.65 -2.71
N GLN A 122 17.41 -2.09 -3.45
CA GLN A 122 17.87 -1.42 -4.67
C GLN A 122 16.77 -1.36 -5.74
N LYS A 123 16.05 -2.47 -5.98
CA LYS A 123 14.91 -2.50 -6.91
C LYS A 123 13.80 -1.55 -6.48
N ILE A 124 13.51 -1.48 -5.18
CA ILE A 124 12.51 -0.55 -4.62
C ILE A 124 12.93 0.90 -4.88
N ARG A 125 14.17 1.28 -4.56
CA ARG A 125 14.68 2.65 -4.77
C ARG A 125 14.55 3.10 -6.23
N VAL A 126 14.93 2.23 -7.17
CA VAL A 126 14.82 2.51 -8.61
C VAL A 126 13.37 2.67 -9.06
N ALA A 127 12.47 1.80 -8.58
CA ALA A 127 11.04 1.90 -8.90
C ALA A 127 10.40 3.16 -8.31
N LEU A 128 10.74 3.50 -7.05
CA LEU A 128 10.25 4.69 -6.37
C LEU A 128 10.66 5.97 -7.08
N GLU A 129 11.92 6.09 -7.51
CA GLU A 129 12.40 7.27 -8.21
C GLU A 129 11.62 7.52 -9.51
N GLY A 130 11.41 6.47 -10.32
CA GLY A 130 10.63 6.56 -11.55
C GLY A 130 9.16 6.86 -11.30
N ALA A 131 8.58 6.24 -10.28
CA ALA A 131 7.18 6.44 -9.92
C ALA A 131 6.91 7.88 -9.44
N VAL A 132 7.76 8.41 -8.55
CA VAL A 132 7.67 9.80 -8.08
C VAL A 132 7.75 10.77 -9.26
N LYS A 133 8.69 10.57 -10.20
CA LYS A 133 8.81 11.41 -11.40
C LYS A 133 7.51 11.41 -12.23
N LEU A 134 6.85 10.25 -12.37
CA LEU A 134 5.57 10.17 -13.06
C LEU A 134 4.46 10.93 -12.33
N ILE A 135 4.36 10.78 -11.00
CA ILE A 135 3.37 11.51 -10.17
C ILE A 135 3.54 13.02 -10.34
N LEU A 136 4.78 13.53 -10.20
CA LEU A 136 5.09 14.95 -10.34
C LEU A 136 4.83 15.48 -11.75
N LYS A 137 5.11 14.68 -12.79
CA LYS A 137 4.78 15.04 -14.17
C LYS A 137 3.27 15.16 -14.37
N ALA A 138 2.51 14.21 -13.82
CA ALA A 138 1.05 14.21 -13.91
C ALA A 138 0.42 15.39 -13.13
N GLN A 139 1.01 15.80 -12.01
CA GLN A 139 0.56 16.95 -11.20
C GLN A 139 0.55 18.25 -12.00
N LYS A 140 1.57 18.44 -12.85
CA LYS A 140 1.79 19.65 -13.65
C LYS A 140 0.86 19.76 -14.87
N ILE A 141 0.08 18.73 -15.20
CA ILE A 141 -0.86 18.80 -16.32
C ILE A 141 -1.89 19.90 -16.05
N ARG A 142 -2.10 20.76 -17.06
CA ARG A 142 -3.07 21.84 -16.98
C ARG A 142 -4.48 21.28 -16.92
N ARG A 143 -5.23 21.67 -15.89
CA ARG A 143 -6.61 21.25 -15.68
C ARG A 143 -7.59 22.12 -16.46
N ARG A 144 -8.77 21.58 -16.72
CA ARG A 144 -9.90 22.33 -17.31
C ARG A 144 -10.44 23.38 -16.34
N SER A 145 -10.48 23.04 -15.05
CA SER A 145 -10.88 23.95 -13.96
C SER A 145 -9.67 24.32 -13.12
N PRO A 146 -9.41 25.63 -12.86
CA PRO A 146 -8.33 26.06 -11.98
C PRO A 146 -8.40 25.44 -10.57
N ALA A 147 -9.61 25.22 -10.06
CA ALA A 147 -9.83 24.61 -8.73
C ALA A 147 -9.37 23.16 -8.62
N GLN A 148 -9.05 22.51 -9.74
CA GLN A 148 -8.57 21.13 -9.78
C GLN A 148 -7.06 21.03 -10.00
N GLN A 149 -6.37 22.17 -10.20
CA GLN A 149 -4.93 22.21 -10.47
C GLN A 149 -4.15 21.50 -9.36
N GLY A 150 -3.12 20.76 -9.74
CA GLY A 150 -2.35 19.92 -8.82
C GLY A 150 -3.00 18.57 -8.49
N GLY A 151 -4.30 18.36 -8.76
CA GLY A 151 -4.94 17.07 -8.55
C GLY A 151 -4.59 16.01 -9.60
N TRP A 152 -5.05 14.77 -9.37
CA TRP A 152 -4.83 13.63 -10.28
C TRP A 152 -6.13 12.88 -10.58
N ARG A 153 -6.16 12.20 -11.72
CA ARG A 153 -7.21 11.26 -12.13
C ARG A 153 -6.54 9.96 -12.58
N TYR A 154 -7.31 8.99 -13.05
CA TYR A 154 -6.84 7.64 -13.37
C TYR A 154 -5.75 7.55 -14.45
N GLN A 155 -5.58 8.56 -15.31
CA GLN A 155 -4.51 8.61 -16.31
C GLN A 155 -3.54 9.76 -15.97
N PRO A 156 -2.23 9.60 -16.25
CA PRO A 156 -1.23 10.63 -15.96
C PRO A 156 -1.40 11.90 -16.81
N THR A 157 -2.15 11.80 -17.91
CA THR A 157 -2.43 12.90 -18.85
C THR A 157 -3.84 13.47 -18.71
N SER A 158 -4.62 13.00 -17.72
CA SER A 158 -5.97 13.52 -17.48
C SER A 158 -5.96 15.03 -17.25
N THR A 159 -7.05 15.70 -17.65
CA THR A 159 -7.23 17.16 -17.52
C THR A 159 -8.30 17.56 -16.49
N ASP A 160 -8.85 16.56 -15.80
CA ASP A 160 -9.71 16.63 -14.62
C ASP A 160 -9.00 15.98 -13.41
N SER A 161 -9.66 16.00 -12.24
CA SER A 161 -9.11 15.44 -10.99
C SER A 161 -10.16 14.60 -10.23
N ASP A 162 -9.71 13.68 -9.39
CA ASP A 162 -10.49 12.87 -8.46
C ASP A 162 -9.96 13.04 -7.04
N MET A 163 -10.83 13.21 -6.05
CA MET A 163 -10.38 13.34 -4.66
C MET A 163 -9.63 12.08 -4.18
N SER A 164 -10.15 10.89 -4.48
CA SER A 164 -9.55 9.64 -4.00
C SER A 164 -8.22 9.35 -4.69
N VAL A 165 -8.11 9.55 -6.02
CA VAL A 165 -6.82 9.40 -6.72
C VAL A 165 -5.80 10.42 -6.24
N THR A 166 -6.23 11.67 -6.00
CA THR A 166 -5.38 12.74 -5.47
C THR A 166 -4.84 12.36 -4.09
N GLY A 167 -5.69 11.86 -3.19
CA GLY A 167 -5.27 11.40 -1.88
C GLY A 167 -4.16 10.35 -1.95
N TRP A 168 -4.28 9.35 -2.84
CA TRP A 168 -3.22 8.35 -3.03
C TRP A 168 -1.91 8.93 -3.53
N GLN A 169 -1.95 9.88 -4.47
CA GLN A 169 -0.72 10.48 -4.99
C GLN A 169 -0.04 11.32 -3.91
N LEU A 170 -0.82 12.09 -3.14
CA LEU A 170 -0.29 12.94 -2.08
C LEU A 170 0.37 12.11 -0.97
N LEU A 171 -0.29 11.02 -0.53
CA LEU A 171 0.27 10.07 0.43
C LEU A 171 1.57 9.44 -0.10
N ALA A 172 1.60 9.06 -1.37
CA ALA A 172 2.79 8.50 -2.00
C ALA A 172 3.96 9.50 -2.04
N LEU A 173 3.71 10.75 -2.43
CA LEU A 173 4.74 11.82 -2.44
C LEU A 173 5.27 12.09 -1.03
N ARG A 174 4.38 12.19 -0.03
CA ARG A 174 4.78 12.39 1.37
C ARG A 174 5.62 11.23 1.90
N ALA A 175 5.19 10.00 1.66
CA ALA A 175 5.94 8.82 2.09
C ALA A 175 7.31 8.72 1.39
N ALA A 176 7.36 8.99 0.08
CA ALA A 176 8.62 9.00 -0.67
C ALA A 176 9.57 10.08 -0.16
N LYS A 177 9.07 11.29 0.18
CA LYS A 177 9.87 12.33 0.83
C LYS A 177 10.45 11.84 2.16
N ASN A 178 9.61 11.24 3.01
CA ASN A 178 10.03 10.73 4.31
C ASN A 178 11.08 9.61 4.19
N ALA A 179 11.05 8.84 3.09
CA ALA A 179 12.03 7.82 2.77
C ALA A 179 13.33 8.37 2.14
N GLY A 180 13.52 9.69 2.09
CA GLY A 180 14.70 10.35 1.52
C GLY A 180 14.65 10.57 0.01
N GLY A 181 13.48 10.40 -0.61
CA GLY A 181 13.29 10.65 -2.04
C GLY A 181 13.32 12.14 -2.40
N ASP A 182 13.73 12.43 -3.64
CA ASP A 182 13.75 13.80 -4.19
C ASP A 182 12.34 14.26 -4.59
N VAL A 183 11.56 14.65 -3.59
CA VAL A 183 10.23 15.24 -3.74
C VAL A 183 10.29 16.72 -3.33
N PRO A 184 9.90 17.67 -4.18
CA PRO A 184 9.76 19.07 -3.78
C PRO A 184 8.68 19.23 -2.71
N ILE A 185 8.93 20.02 -1.66
CA ILE A 185 7.93 20.21 -0.58
C ILE A 185 6.64 20.88 -1.09
N ALA A 186 6.77 21.84 -2.02
CA ALA A 186 5.66 22.48 -2.71
C ALA A 186 4.77 21.50 -3.48
N ALA A 187 5.26 20.32 -3.87
CA ALA A 187 4.42 19.32 -4.53
C ALA A 187 3.44 18.61 -3.56
N ILE A 188 3.59 18.84 -2.25
CA ILE A 188 2.77 18.26 -1.18
C ILE A 188 1.94 19.33 -0.48
N ASP A 189 2.54 20.49 -0.21
CA ASP A 189 1.94 21.52 0.66
C ASP A 189 1.09 22.54 -0.11
N ASP A 190 1.28 22.68 -1.44
CA ASP A 190 0.52 23.58 -2.33
C ASP A 190 -0.52 22.83 -3.18
#